data_AF-A0A660YDR2-F1
#
_entry.id   AF-A0A660YDR2-F1
#
_cell.length_a   1.000
_cell.length_b   1.000
_cell.length_c   1.000
_cell.angle_alpha   90.00
_cell.angle_beta   90.00
_cell.angle_gamma   90.00
#
_symmetry.space_group_name_H-M   'P 1'
#
loop_
_entity.id
_entity.type
_entity.pdbx_description
1 polymer ?
#
loop_
_entity_poly.entity_id
_entity_poly.type
_entity_poly.pdbx_seq_one_letter_code
_entity_poly.pdbx_strand_id
1 'polypeptide(L)'
;MTVSEEDKKLISRIIIDKDAAGTLVSYADRLGKQLKNEDLKASQIRAIFDEVRQIEALWLQDEDKAIYKVHLLKPKLAYRAARSSNGVPTLKEVLTIAIDLVVEKPELAKERFRRFTEFFEAIIAYHKAHGGKD
;
A
#
# COMPACT_ATOMS: atom_id res chain seq x y z
N MET A 1 -7.04 11.50 10.32
CA MET A 1 -7.84 12.08 9.23
C MET A 1 -8.31 10.92 8.40
N THR A 2 -9.62 10.71 8.26
CA THR A 2 -10.18 9.49 7.65
C THR A 2 -10.05 9.55 6.13
N VAL A 3 -9.59 8.46 5.50
CA VAL A 3 -9.65 8.27 4.04
C VAL A 3 -11.07 8.57 3.52
N SER A 4 -11.20 9.52 2.59
CA SER A 4 -12.50 9.97 2.07
C SER A 4 -13.17 8.93 1.17
N GLU A 5 -14.48 9.06 0.92
CA GLU A 5 -15.17 8.18 -0.04
C GLU A 5 -14.60 8.30 -1.46
N GLU A 6 -14.14 9.49 -1.85
CA GLU A 6 -13.45 9.67 -3.13
C GLU A 6 -12.13 8.88 -3.16
N ASP A 7 -11.36 8.94 -2.08
CA ASP A 7 -10.11 8.18 -1.98
C ASP A 7 -10.34 6.67 -2.07
N LYS A 8 -11.41 6.16 -1.44
CA LYS A 8 -11.79 4.75 -1.55
C LYS A 8 -12.09 4.33 -2.99
N LYS A 9 -12.78 5.18 -3.76
CA LYS A 9 -13.05 4.93 -5.19
C LYS A 9 -11.77 4.91 -6.01
N LEU A 10 -10.85 5.85 -5.75
CA LEU A 10 -9.56 5.90 -6.44
C LEU A 10 -8.72 4.66 -6.13
N ILE A 11 -8.62 4.25 -4.85
CA ILE A 11 -7.91 3.03 -4.44
C ILE A 11 -8.56 1.80 -5.09
N SER A 12 -9.90 1.70 -5.07
CA SER A 12 -10.63 0.62 -5.74
C SER A 12 -10.28 0.51 -7.21
N ARG A 13 -10.28 1.64 -7.93
CA ARG A 13 -9.87 1.68 -9.34
C ARG A 13 -8.44 1.20 -9.52
N ILE A 14 -7.49 1.69 -8.72
CA ILE A 14 -6.07 1.31 -8.81
C ILE A 14 -5.87 -0.21 -8.66
N ILE A 15 -6.59 -0.85 -7.74
CA ILE A 15 -6.40 -2.28 -7.46
C ILE A 15 -7.18 -3.16 -8.46
N ILE A 16 -8.36 -2.75 -8.90
CA ILE A 16 -9.26 -3.60 -9.69
C ILE A 16 -9.07 -3.38 -11.21
N ASP A 17 -8.92 -2.13 -11.65
CA ASP A 17 -8.90 -1.74 -13.06
C ASP A 17 -7.47 -1.77 -13.61
N LYS A 18 -7.26 -2.54 -14.69
CA LYS A 18 -5.95 -2.70 -15.35
C LYS A 18 -5.49 -1.42 -16.06
N ASP A 19 -6.41 -0.53 -16.40
CA ASP A 19 -6.14 0.71 -17.15
C ASP A 19 -6.05 1.94 -16.23
N ALA A 20 -5.85 1.72 -14.93
CA ALA A 20 -5.81 2.74 -13.89
C ALA A 20 -4.47 3.47 -13.73
N ALA A 21 -3.52 3.34 -14.67
CA ALA A 21 -2.16 3.87 -14.53
C ALA A 21 -2.13 5.38 -14.20
N GLY A 22 -2.94 6.19 -14.89
CA GLY A 22 -3.05 7.63 -14.59
C GLY A 22 -3.63 7.94 -13.21
N THR A 23 -4.58 7.11 -12.74
CA THR A 23 -5.16 7.22 -11.39
C THR A 23 -4.13 6.83 -10.33
N LEU A 24 -3.38 5.75 -10.55
CA LEU A 24 -2.31 5.29 -9.67
C LEU A 24 -1.27 6.39 -9.48
N VAL A 25 -0.75 6.94 -10.59
CA VAL A 25 0.28 7.97 -10.57
C VAL A 25 -0.19 9.21 -9.81
N SER A 26 -1.36 9.75 -10.15
CA SER A 26 -1.86 10.98 -9.51
C SER A 26 -2.20 10.81 -8.03
N TYR A 27 -2.76 9.66 -7.64
CA TYR A 27 -3.07 9.38 -6.24
C TYR A 27 -1.79 9.14 -5.42
N ALA A 28 -0.84 8.36 -5.95
CA ALA A 28 0.43 8.07 -5.29
C ALA A 28 1.27 9.35 -5.08
N ASP A 29 1.25 10.28 -6.04
CA ASP A 29 1.89 11.59 -5.91
C ASP A 29 1.32 12.39 -4.73
N ARG A 30 0.00 12.56 -4.72
CA ARG A 30 -0.72 13.26 -3.65
C ARG A 30 -0.46 12.63 -2.28
N LEU A 31 -0.56 11.30 -2.19
CA LEU A 31 -0.32 10.56 -0.96
C LEU A 31 1.15 10.66 -0.52
N GLY A 32 2.11 10.48 -1.43
CA GLY A 32 3.54 10.61 -1.14
C GLY A 32 3.88 11.98 -0.55
N LYS A 33 3.31 13.05 -1.10
CA LYS A 33 3.44 14.41 -0.57
C LYS A 33 2.84 14.55 0.83
N GLN A 34 1.64 14.00 1.05
CA GLN A 34 0.99 14.02 2.35
C GLN A 34 1.83 13.28 3.40
N LEU A 35 2.28 12.07 3.11
CA LEU A 35 3.10 11.26 4.03
C LEU A 35 4.42 11.97 4.37
N LYS A 36 5.03 12.67 3.40
CA LYS A 36 6.21 13.49 3.66
C LYS A 36 5.91 14.65 4.60
N ASN A 37 4.74 15.30 4.46
CA ASN A 37 4.33 16.40 5.32
C ASN A 37 3.92 15.94 6.73
N GLU A 38 3.55 14.67 6.86
CA GLU A 38 3.29 14.00 8.13
C GLU A 38 4.56 13.36 8.72
N ASP A 39 5.76 13.79 8.29
CA ASP A 39 7.06 13.33 8.78
C ASP A 39 7.26 11.80 8.76
N LEU A 40 6.64 11.12 7.80
CA LEU A 40 6.89 9.70 7.59
C LEU A 40 8.31 9.50 7.08
N LYS A 41 9.09 8.66 7.76
CA LYS A 41 10.46 8.38 7.38
C LYS A 41 10.53 7.35 6.25
N ALA A 42 11.43 7.55 5.30
CA ALA A 42 11.66 6.60 4.21
C ALA A 42 12.02 5.19 4.74
N SER A 43 12.76 5.13 5.85
CA SER A 43 13.08 3.89 6.56
C SER A 43 11.84 3.12 7.04
N GLN A 44 10.81 3.82 7.54
CA GLN A 44 9.56 3.21 7.99
C GLN A 44 8.74 2.66 6.81
N ILE A 45 8.67 3.39 5.70
CA ILE A 45 7.95 2.95 4.50
C ILE A 45 8.64 1.71 3.91
N ARG A 46 9.98 1.77 3.75
CA ARG A 46 10.79 0.65 3.23
C ARG A 46 10.63 -0.60 4.08
N ALA A 47 10.66 -0.48 5.40
CA ALA A 47 10.47 -1.62 6.30
C ALA A 47 9.09 -2.29 6.18
N ILE A 48 8.05 -1.59 5.69
CA ILE A 48 6.74 -2.19 5.39
C ILE A 48 6.81 -2.86 4.00
N PHE A 49 7.42 -2.18 3.03
CA PHE A 49 7.54 -2.66 1.67
C PHE A 49 8.41 -3.92 1.54
N ASP A 50 9.44 -4.08 2.38
CA ASP A 50 10.25 -5.30 2.42
C ASP A 50 9.39 -6.55 2.71
N GLU A 51 8.36 -6.41 3.55
CA GLU A 51 7.41 -7.50 3.79
C GLU A 51 6.55 -7.80 2.57
N VAL A 52 6.15 -6.77 1.82
CA VAL A 52 5.40 -6.91 0.57
C VAL A 52 6.24 -7.65 -0.47
N ARG A 53 7.53 -7.34 -0.58
CA ARG A 53 8.48 -8.07 -1.44
C ARG A 53 8.65 -9.53 -1.06
N GLN A 54 8.68 -9.84 0.24
CA GLN A 54 8.72 -11.23 0.69
C GLN A 54 7.46 -12.00 0.27
N ILE A 55 6.29 -11.35 0.32
CA ILE A 55 5.03 -11.94 -0.14
C ILE A 55 5.03 -12.10 -1.66
N GLU A 56 5.52 -11.11 -2.41
CA GLU A 56 5.70 -11.17 -3.86
C GLU A 56 6.48 -12.41 -4.29
N ALA A 57 7.59 -12.71 -3.61
CA ALA A 57 8.37 -13.92 -3.88
C ALA A 57 7.60 -15.22 -3.59
N LEU A 58 6.71 -15.23 -2.59
CA LEU A 58 5.89 -16.40 -2.24
C LEU A 58 4.84 -16.72 -3.32
N TRP A 59 4.34 -15.73 -4.06
CA TRP A 59 3.37 -15.97 -5.15
C TRP A 59 3.91 -16.85 -6.29
N LEU A 60 5.22 -17.06 -6.38
CA LEU A 60 5.85 -17.98 -7.32
C LEU A 60 5.98 -19.41 -6.78
N GLN A 61 5.82 -19.60 -5.47
CA GLN A 61 6.10 -20.86 -4.78
C GLN A 61 4.84 -21.50 -4.19
N ASP A 62 3.99 -20.70 -3.56
CA ASP A 62 2.85 -21.13 -2.76
C ASP A 62 1.82 -19.98 -2.68
N GLU A 63 0.82 -20.01 -3.56
CA GLU A 63 -0.18 -18.95 -3.68
C GLU A 63 -1.09 -18.87 -2.45
N ASP A 64 -1.50 -20.00 -1.87
CA ASP A 64 -2.34 -20.04 -0.67
C ASP A 64 -1.64 -19.39 0.52
N LYS A 65 -0.34 -19.71 0.70
CA LYS A 65 0.48 -19.07 1.72
C LYS A 65 0.71 -17.59 1.43
N ALA A 66 0.88 -17.20 0.17
CA ALA A 66 0.99 -15.79 -0.21
C ALA A 66 -0.28 -15.02 0.18
N ILE A 67 -1.46 -15.51 -0.19
CA ILE A 67 -2.77 -14.93 0.17
C ILE A 67 -2.89 -14.81 1.69
N TYR A 68 -2.58 -15.87 2.43
CA TYR A 68 -2.60 -15.85 3.89
C TYR A 68 -1.68 -14.74 4.46
N LYS A 69 -0.48 -14.57 3.90
CA LYS A 69 0.45 -13.52 4.33
C LYS A 69 -0.03 -12.12 3.96
N VAL A 70 -0.74 -11.93 2.85
CA VAL A 70 -1.39 -10.65 2.51
C VAL A 70 -2.38 -10.25 3.60
N HIS A 71 -3.22 -11.17 4.08
CA HIS A 71 -4.14 -10.88 5.20
C HIS A 71 -3.40 -10.42 6.46
N LEU A 72 -2.24 -11.02 6.75
CA LEU A 72 -1.43 -10.69 7.93
C LEU A 72 -0.70 -9.34 7.85
N LEU A 73 -0.69 -8.66 6.70
CA LEU A 73 -0.20 -7.28 6.63
C LEU A 73 -1.06 -6.33 7.48
N LYS A 74 -2.38 -6.53 7.54
CA LYS A 74 -3.30 -5.66 8.31
C LYS A 74 -2.95 -5.55 9.81
N PRO A 75 -2.83 -6.65 10.58
CA PRO A 75 -2.47 -6.55 11.99
C PRO A 75 -1.06 -5.98 12.21
N LYS A 76 -0.10 -6.25 11.31
CA LYS A 76 1.24 -5.67 11.40
C LYS A 76 1.24 -4.16 11.18
N LEU A 77 0.49 -3.69 10.17
CA LEU A 77 0.28 -2.27 9.92
C LEU A 77 -0.39 -1.59 11.11
N ALA A 78 -1.42 -2.22 11.70
CA ALA A 78 -2.11 -1.71 12.88
C ALA A 78 -1.14 -1.55 14.07
N TYR A 79 -0.29 -2.54 14.32
CA TYR A 79 0.73 -2.45 15.38
C TYR A 79 1.73 -1.32 15.15
N ARG A 80 2.27 -1.20 13.92
CA ARG A 80 3.21 -0.12 13.56
C ARG A 80 2.55 1.25 13.70
N ALA A 81 1.30 1.41 13.24
CA ALA A 81 0.54 2.64 13.35
C ALA A 81 0.27 3.03 14.81
N ALA A 82 -0.08 2.07 15.68
CA ALA A 82 -0.35 2.33 17.10
C ALA A 82 0.88 2.86 17.86
N ARG A 83 2.09 2.59 17.37
CA ARG A 83 3.36 3.06 17.96
C ARG A 83 3.93 4.30 17.28
N SER A 84 3.23 4.88 16.31
CA SER A 84 3.71 6.02 15.53
C SER A 84 2.77 7.21 15.63
N SER A 85 3.33 8.41 15.71
CA SER A 85 2.60 9.68 15.71
C SER A 85 2.74 10.47 14.40
N ASN A 86 3.48 9.94 13.44
CA ASN A 86 3.73 10.53 12.12
C ASN A 86 2.84 9.86 11.06
N GLY A 87 3.14 9.95 9.76
CA GLY A 87 2.27 9.45 8.68
C GLY A 87 2.00 7.94 8.57
N VAL A 88 2.46 7.11 9.52
CA VAL A 88 2.18 5.66 9.50
C VAL A 88 0.68 5.32 9.59
N PRO A 89 -0.16 5.96 10.43
CA PRO A 89 -1.60 5.71 10.47
C PRO A 89 -2.29 6.02 9.14
N THR A 90 -1.93 7.13 8.47
CA THR A 90 -2.42 7.48 7.14
C THR A 90 -2.08 6.40 6.11
N LEU A 91 -0.81 5.99 6.07
CA LEU A 91 -0.38 4.90 5.18
C LEU A 91 -1.12 3.59 5.50
N LYS A 92 -1.30 3.27 6.79
CA LYS A 92 -2.05 2.08 7.23
C LYS A 92 -3.48 2.10 6.72
N GLU A 93 -4.19 3.23 6.77
CA GLU A 93 -5.58 3.31 6.32
C GLU A 93 -5.69 3.01 4.81
N VAL A 94 -4.85 3.65 4.00
CA VAL A 94 -4.80 3.42 2.54
C VAL A 94 -4.45 1.97 2.21
N LEU A 95 -3.38 1.43 2.81
CA LEU A 95 -2.95 0.06 2.54
C LEU A 95 -3.96 -0.97 3.02
N THR A 96 -4.69 -0.71 4.11
CA THR A 96 -5.74 -1.62 4.60
C THR A 96 -6.85 -1.78 3.56
N ILE A 97 -7.33 -0.68 2.98
CA ILE A 97 -8.36 -0.71 1.93
C ILE A 97 -7.84 -1.46 0.70
N ALA A 98 -6.61 -1.17 0.28
CA ALA A 98 -5.99 -1.86 -0.85
C ALA A 98 -5.83 -3.36 -0.60
N ILE A 99 -5.41 -3.78 0.60
CA ILE A 99 -5.30 -5.19 1.00
C ILE A 99 -6.66 -5.87 0.96
N ASP A 100 -7.71 -5.24 1.48
CA ASP A 100 -9.06 -5.81 1.46
C ASP A 100 -9.52 -6.08 0.01
N LEU A 101 -9.23 -5.15 -0.91
CA LEU A 101 -9.52 -5.33 -2.33
C LEU A 101 -8.69 -6.44 -2.97
N VAL A 102 -7.42 -6.62 -2.57
CA VAL A 102 -6.59 -7.73 -3.07
C VAL A 102 -7.21 -9.08 -2.71
N VAL A 103 -7.64 -9.26 -1.46
CA VAL A 103 -8.11 -10.56 -0.94
C VAL A 103 -9.61 -10.80 -1.13
N GLU A 104 -10.36 -9.80 -1.58
CA GLU A 104 -11.82 -9.90 -1.81
C GLU A 104 -12.18 -11.04 -2.78
N LYS A 105 -11.33 -11.27 -3.79
CA LYS A 105 -11.53 -12.29 -4.83
C LYS A 105 -10.27 -13.15 -4.99
N PRO A 106 -10.21 -14.34 -4.36
CA PRO A 106 -9.02 -15.19 -4.37
C PRO A 106 -8.49 -15.49 -5.78
N GLU A 107 -9.38 -15.70 -6.75
CA GLU A 107 -9.03 -15.98 -8.14
C GLU A 107 -8.38 -14.80 -8.87
N LEU A 108 -8.54 -13.57 -8.37
CA LEU A 108 -7.91 -12.36 -8.89
C LEU A 108 -6.79 -11.85 -7.98
N ALA A 109 -6.54 -12.49 -6.84
CA ALA A 109 -5.70 -11.96 -5.78
C ALA A 109 -4.26 -11.72 -6.24
N LYS A 110 -3.71 -12.61 -7.08
CA LYS A 110 -2.35 -12.45 -7.63
C LYS A 110 -2.19 -11.20 -8.49
N GLU A 111 -3.12 -10.98 -9.43
CA GLU A 111 -3.14 -9.81 -10.32
C GLU A 111 -3.37 -8.53 -9.51
N ARG A 112 -4.32 -8.54 -8.56
CA ARG A 112 -4.59 -7.40 -7.69
C ARG A 112 -3.41 -7.10 -6.76
N PHE A 113 -2.72 -8.12 -6.27
CA PHE A 113 -1.52 -7.97 -5.45
C PHE A 113 -0.37 -7.34 -6.24
N ARG A 114 -0.19 -7.71 -7.52
CA ARG A 114 0.78 -7.03 -8.40
C ARG A 114 0.51 -5.53 -8.47
N ARG A 115 -0.74 -5.12 -8.70
CA ARG A 115 -1.13 -3.70 -8.73
C ARG A 115 -0.96 -3.01 -7.39
N PHE A 116 -1.24 -3.72 -6.30
CA PHE A 116 -0.94 -3.24 -4.94
C PHE A 116 0.56 -2.95 -4.76
N THR A 117 1.43 -3.86 -5.21
CA THR A 117 2.89 -3.67 -5.14
C THR A 117 3.32 -2.45 -5.96
N GLU A 118 2.87 -2.34 -7.21
CA GLU A 118 3.15 -1.20 -8.10
C GLU A 118 2.67 0.12 -7.50
N PHE A 119 1.48 0.13 -6.91
CA PHE A 119 0.95 1.28 -6.21
C PHE A 119 1.81 1.67 -5.01
N PHE A 120 2.26 0.69 -4.22
CA PHE A 120 3.12 0.95 -3.07
C PHE A 120 4.51 1.46 -3.49
N GLU A 121 5.09 0.91 -4.56
CA GLU A 121 6.32 1.43 -5.15
C GLU A 121 6.19 2.90 -5.57
N ALA A 122 5.07 3.25 -6.21
CA ALA A 122 4.80 4.64 -6.60
C ALA A 122 4.71 5.57 -5.38
N ILE A 123 4.08 5.14 -4.28
CA ILE A 123 4.05 5.91 -3.03
C ILE A 123 5.47 6.17 -2.51
N ILE A 124 6.34 5.15 -2.51
CA ILE A 124 7.74 5.29 -2.08
C ILE A 124 8.48 6.29 -2.98
N ALA A 125 8.33 6.15 -4.29
CA ALA A 125 8.98 7.01 -5.27
C ALA A 125 8.57 8.48 -5.10
N TYR A 126 7.26 8.75 -4.97
CA TYR A 126 6.76 10.10 -4.79
C TYR A 126 7.07 10.68 -3.41
N HIS A 127 7.00 9.89 -2.34
CA HIS A 127 7.46 10.32 -1.01
C HIS A 127 8.91 10.80 -1.06
N LYS A 128 9.78 10.05 -1.74
CA LYS A 128 11.18 10.43 -1.95
C LYS A 128 11.31 11.69 -2.81
N ALA A 129 10.56 11.78 -3.91
CA ALA A 129 10.57 12.93 -4.81
C ALA A 129 10.15 14.24 -4.10
N HIS A 130 9.23 14.16 -3.12
CA HIS A 130 8.81 15.28 -2.27
C HIS A 130 9.80 15.62 -1.14
N GLY A 131 10.98 14.98 -1.12
CA GLY A 131 12.03 15.26 -0.15
C GLY A 131 11.92 14.43 1.14
N GLY A 132 11.26 13.28 1.10
CA GLY A 132 11.25 12.31 2.19
C GLY A 132 12.66 11.92 2.65
N LYS A 133 12.92 12.05 3.96
CA LYS A 133 14.20 11.73 4.60
C LYS A 133 14.10 10.45 5.44
N ASP A 134 15.25 9.97 5.90
CA ASP A 134 15.39 8.72 6.68
C ASP A 134 15.00 8.83 8.16
#